data_AF-A0A1S4AJ93-F1
#
_entry.id   AF-A0A1S4AJ93-F1
#
_cell.length_a   1.000
_cell.length_b   1.000
_cell.length_c   1.000
_cell.angle_alpha   90.00
_cell.angle_beta   90.00
_cell.angle_gamma   90.00
#
_symmetry.space_group_name_H-M   'P 1'
#
loop_
_entity.id
_entity.type
_entity.pdbx_description
1 polymer ?
#
loop_
_entity_poly.entity_id
_entity_poly.type
_entity_poly.pdbx_seq_one_letter_code
_entity_poly.pdbx_strand_id
1 'polypeptide(L)'
;MDIPPSMESSCINQFLEGKTIFITGATGYLAKILIEKILQVQPNVKKLYLLIRAPDSNSAKERFNNEVIKTDLFVVLRDKLGANLHSLLEDKIFSVAGDIACDSLGTNSELNDEMCKEIDIIVNSAATTRFDERYDTAIRINALGTLNVLKFSKQSAFM
;
A
#
# COMPACT_ATOMS: atom_id res chain seq x y z
N MET A 1 -5.76 16.58 26.77
CA MET A 1 -7.13 17.05 26.47
C MET A 1 -7.58 16.14 25.34
N ASP A 2 -8.35 15.11 25.68
CA ASP A 2 -8.64 14.03 24.74
C ASP A 2 -9.64 14.52 23.69
N ILE A 3 -9.30 14.29 22.42
CA ILE A 3 -10.12 14.72 21.29
C ILE A 3 -11.33 13.76 21.21
N PRO A 4 -12.56 14.25 21.05
CA PRO A 4 -13.73 13.37 20.91
C PRO A 4 -13.56 12.41 19.72
N PRO A 5 -13.99 11.14 19.82
CA PRO A 5 -13.80 10.14 18.74
C PRO A 5 -14.36 10.55 17.37
N SER A 6 -15.42 11.37 17.37
CA SER A 6 -16.04 11.92 16.16
C SER A 6 -15.21 13.02 15.49
N MET A 7 -14.46 13.82 16.28
CA MET A 7 -13.52 14.81 15.75
C MET A 7 -12.24 14.15 15.22
N GLU A 8 -11.72 13.12 15.90
CA GLU A 8 -10.53 12.38 15.43
C GLU A 8 -10.76 11.73 14.06
N SER A 9 -11.93 11.10 13.88
CA SER A 9 -12.32 10.49 12.61
C SER A 9 -12.42 11.52 11.47
N SER A 10 -12.90 12.73 11.77
CA SER A 10 -12.97 13.83 10.80
C SER A 10 -11.59 14.35 10.39
N CYS A 11 -10.65 14.46 11.33
CA CYS A 11 -9.29 14.93 11.06
C CYS A 11 -8.51 13.94 10.19
N ILE A 12 -8.62 12.63 10.44
CA ILE A 12 -7.95 11.61 9.63
C ILE A 12 -8.50 11.61 8.20
N ASN A 13 -9.82 11.69 8.05
CA ASN A 13 -10.44 11.75 6.72
C ASN A 13 -9.93 12.96 5.93
N GLN A 14 -9.90 14.15 6.55
CA GLN A 14 -9.39 15.35 5.91
C GLN A 14 -7.88 15.26 5.60
N PHE A 15 -7.10 14.62 6.47
CA PHE A 15 -5.66 14.43 6.24
C PHE A 15 -5.37 13.56 5.01
N LEU A 16 -6.18 12.53 4.76
CA LEU A 16 -6.02 11.60 3.64
C LEU A 16 -6.57 12.14 2.31
N GLU A 17 -7.31 13.25 2.33
CA GLU A 17 -7.87 13.86 1.12
C GLU A 17 -6.77 14.32 0.16
N GLY A 18 -6.87 13.93 -1.11
CA GLY A 18 -5.91 14.27 -2.15
C GLY A 18 -4.52 13.64 -1.98
N LYS A 19 -4.33 12.75 -0.99
CA LYS A 19 -3.04 12.13 -0.71
C LYS A 19 -2.74 10.95 -1.61
N THR A 20 -1.47 10.82 -1.98
CA THR A 20 -0.92 9.61 -2.58
C THR A 20 -0.20 8.79 -1.51
N ILE A 21 -0.56 7.51 -1.39
CA ILE A 21 -0.08 6.66 -0.30
C ILE A 21 0.63 5.44 -0.90
N PHE A 22 1.86 5.18 -0.46
CA PHE A 22 2.58 3.96 -0.78
C PHE A 22 2.50 2.97 0.37
N ILE A 23 2.01 1.76 0.09
CA ILE A 23 1.80 0.72 1.09
C ILE A 23 2.61 -0.51 0.71
N THR A 24 3.51 -0.94 1.60
CA THR A 24 4.19 -2.24 1.46
C THR A 24 3.41 -3.33 2.17
N GLY A 25 3.51 -4.57 1.66
CA GLY A 25 2.83 -5.71 2.27
C GLY A 25 1.32 -5.69 2.05
N ALA A 26 0.87 -5.12 0.93
CA ALA A 26 -0.54 -4.93 0.59
C ALA A 26 -1.39 -6.23 0.62
N THR A 27 -0.76 -7.38 0.43
CA THR A 27 -1.42 -8.70 0.52
C THR A 27 -1.42 -9.31 1.93
N GLY A 28 -0.83 -8.63 2.91
CA GLY A 28 -0.91 -8.99 4.33
C GLY A 28 -2.23 -8.56 4.96
N TYR A 29 -2.65 -9.24 6.03
CA TYR A 29 -3.97 -9.03 6.65
C TYR A 29 -4.21 -7.57 7.07
N LEU A 30 -3.29 -6.96 7.81
CA LEU A 30 -3.42 -5.58 8.29
C LEU A 30 -3.51 -4.56 7.14
N ALA A 31 -2.66 -4.71 6.13
CA ALA A 31 -2.64 -3.79 5.00
C ALA A 31 -3.94 -3.86 4.18
N LYS A 32 -4.56 -5.04 4.02
CA LYS A 32 -5.87 -5.16 3.36
C LYS A 32 -6.95 -4.36 4.09
N ILE A 33 -7.00 -4.46 5.42
CA ILE A 33 -7.95 -3.71 6.25
C ILE A 33 -7.71 -2.22 6.08
N LEU A 34 -6.46 -1.78 6.11
CA LEU A 34 -6.10 -0.38 5.89
C LEU A 34 -6.55 0.11 4.51
N ILE A 35 -6.29 -0.65 3.45
CA ILE A 35 -6.68 -0.31 2.07
C ILE A 35 -8.22 -0.20 1.98
N GLU A 36 -8.96 -1.21 2.43
CA GLU A 36 -10.42 -1.20 2.43
C GLU A 36 -10.95 0.02 3.19
N LYS A 37 -10.40 0.28 4.38
CA LYS A 37 -10.83 1.38 5.23
C LYS A 37 -10.60 2.73 4.57
N ILE A 38 -9.41 2.96 3.98
CA ILE A 38 -9.10 4.21 3.27
C ILE A 38 -10.09 4.43 2.13
N LEU A 39 -10.32 3.43 1.29
CA LEU A 39 -11.26 3.53 0.17
C LEU A 39 -12.69 3.79 0.64
N GLN A 40 -13.07 3.29 1.82
CA GLN A 40 -14.39 3.50 2.39
C GLN A 40 -14.56 4.90 3.02
N VAL A 41 -13.57 5.40 3.75
CA VAL A 41 -13.70 6.64 4.55
C VAL A 41 -13.29 7.90 3.81
N GLN A 42 -12.41 7.79 2.81
CA GLN A 42 -11.93 8.92 2.06
C GLN A 42 -11.91 8.61 0.54
N PRO A 43 -13.04 8.77 -0.16
CA PRO A 43 -13.12 8.51 -1.61
C PRO A 43 -12.27 9.47 -2.45
N ASN A 44 -11.88 10.63 -1.90
CA ASN A 44 -11.03 11.62 -2.56
C ASN A 44 -9.52 11.38 -2.30
N VAL A 45 -9.12 10.22 -1.76
CA VAL A 45 -7.71 9.82 -1.80
C VAL A 45 -7.23 9.83 -3.25
N LYS A 46 -6.05 10.38 -3.52
CA LYS A 46 -5.58 10.56 -4.90
C LYS A 46 -5.23 9.22 -5.52
N LYS A 47 -4.33 8.47 -4.87
CA LYS A 47 -3.81 7.21 -5.40
C LYS A 47 -3.18 6.35 -4.30
N LEU A 48 -3.31 5.03 -4.39
CA LEU A 48 -2.63 4.05 -3.55
C LEU A 48 -1.66 3.24 -4.41
N TYR A 49 -0.37 3.40 -4.16
CA TYR A 49 0.67 2.51 -4.68
C TYR A 49 0.83 1.31 -3.75
N LEU A 50 0.69 0.11 -4.28
CA LEU A 50 0.72 -1.12 -3.49
C LEU A 50 1.91 -1.98 -3.91
N LEU A 51 2.93 -2.09 -3.07
CA LEU A 51 4.07 -2.98 -3.33
C LEU A 51 3.65 -4.44 -3.13
N ILE A 52 3.70 -5.20 -4.22
CA ILE A 52 3.30 -6.60 -4.27
C ILE A 52 4.42 -7.42 -4.89
N ARG A 53 4.86 -8.45 -4.17
CA ARG A 53 5.86 -9.41 -4.68
C ARG A 53 5.26 -10.19 -5.85
N ALA A 54 5.76 -9.90 -7.05
CA ALA A 54 5.35 -10.51 -8.31
C ALA A 54 6.47 -10.30 -9.35
N PRO A 55 6.57 -11.15 -10.38
CA PRO A 55 7.60 -11.02 -11.42
C PRO A 55 7.39 -9.78 -12.32
N ASP A 56 6.14 -9.33 -12.48
CA ASP A 56 5.77 -8.24 -13.37
C ASP A 56 4.45 -7.56 -12.92
N SER A 57 4.12 -6.44 -13.55
CA SER A 57 2.94 -5.64 -13.22
C SER A 57 1.60 -6.35 -13.44
N ASN A 58 1.50 -7.23 -14.44
CA ASN A 58 0.27 -8.00 -14.68
C ASN A 58 0.06 -9.01 -13.57
N SER A 59 1.12 -9.73 -13.21
CA SER A 59 1.14 -10.67 -12.08
C SER A 59 0.84 -9.96 -10.75
N ALA A 60 1.33 -8.74 -10.55
CA ALA A 60 1.00 -7.93 -9.37
C ALA A 60 -0.49 -7.55 -9.32
N LYS A 61 -1.06 -7.11 -10.44
CA LYS A 61 -2.49 -6.78 -10.56
C LYS A 61 -3.38 -8.01 -10.35
N GLU A 62 -3.01 -9.16 -10.92
CA GLU A 62 -3.72 -10.42 -10.70
C GLU A 62 -3.68 -10.82 -9.22
N ARG A 63 -2.49 -10.77 -8.62
CA ARG A 63 -2.31 -11.11 -7.20
C ARG A 63 -3.10 -10.17 -6.29
N PHE A 64 -3.13 -8.87 -6.57
CA PHE A 64 -4.00 -7.92 -5.86
C PHE A 64 -5.47 -8.32 -5.95
N ASN A 65 -5.96 -8.59 -7.16
CA ASN A 65 -7.36 -8.97 -7.36
C ASN A 65 -7.72 -10.26 -6.60
N ASN A 66 -6.85 -11.27 -6.66
CA ASN A 66 -7.09 -12.58 -6.07
C ASN A 66 -6.93 -12.57 -4.54
N GLU A 67 -5.87 -11.95 -4.01
CA GLU A 67 -5.56 -12.00 -2.59
C GLU A 67 -6.21 -10.86 -1.78
N VAL A 68 -6.62 -9.75 -2.41
CA VAL A 68 -7.18 -8.58 -1.73
C VAL A 68 -8.66 -8.40 -2.06
N ILE A 69 -8.99 -8.07 -3.32
CA ILE A 69 -10.34 -7.65 -3.71
C ILE A 69 -11.38 -8.77 -3.59
N LYS A 70 -11.00 -10.02 -3.87
CA LYS A 70 -11.91 -11.18 -3.76
C LYS A 70 -12.15 -11.65 -2.33
N THR A 71 -11.45 -11.12 -1.33
CA THR A 71 -11.64 -11.53 0.06
C THR A 71 -12.96 -11.02 0.65
N ASP A 72 -13.48 -11.67 1.68
CA ASP A 72 -14.73 -11.26 2.34
C ASP A 72 -14.65 -9.88 3.00
N LEU A 73 -13.44 -9.43 3.32
CA LEU A 73 -13.18 -8.08 3.83
C LEU A 73 -13.75 -6.99 2.91
N PHE A 74 -13.71 -7.20 1.60
CA PHE A 74 -14.17 -6.21 0.63
C PHE A 74 -15.66 -6.34 0.27
N VAL A 75 -16.43 -7.29 0.85
CA VAL A 75 -17.86 -7.50 0.54
C VAL A 75 -18.65 -6.19 0.63
N VAL A 76 -18.46 -5.43 1.72
CA VAL A 76 -19.17 -4.16 1.94
C VAL A 76 -18.86 -3.14 0.83
N LEU A 77 -17.60 -3.05 0.43
CA LEU A 77 -17.18 -2.14 -0.65
C LEU A 77 -17.75 -2.60 -2.01
N ARG A 78 -17.74 -3.93 -2.27
CA ARG A 78 -18.30 -4.53 -3.49
C ARG A 78 -19.80 -4.30 -3.59
N ASP A 79 -20.55 -4.52 -2.51
CA ASP A 79 -22.00 -4.37 -2.50
C ASP A 79 -22.43 -2.90 -2.65
N LYS A 80 -21.70 -1.97 -2.03
CA LYS A 80 -21.97 -0.53 -2.12
C LYS A 80 -21.67 0.06 -3.49
N LEU A 81 -20.54 -0.32 -4.09
CA LEU A 81 -20.09 0.26 -5.37
C LEU A 81 -20.62 -0.51 -6.58
N GLY A 82 -20.89 -1.81 -6.44
CA GLY A 82 -21.36 -2.67 -7.52
C GLY A 82 -20.49 -2.53 -8.77
N ALA A 83 -21.10 -2.13 -9.88
CA ALA A 83 -20.42 -1.93 -11.16
C ALA A 83 -19.33 -0.84 -11.13
N ASN A 84 -19.42 0.13 -10.21
CA ASN A 84 -18.44 1.23 -10.11
C ASN A 84 -17.14 0.82 -9.42
N LEU A 85 -17.10 -0.35 -8.76
CA LEU A 85 -15.92 -0.81 -8.05
C LEU A 85 -14.70 -0.90 -8.98
N HIS A 86 -14.88 -1.48 -10.17
CA HIS A 86 -13.78 -1.67 -11.11
C HIS A 86 -13.17 -0.32 -11.53
N SER A 87 -14.02 0.64 -11.90
CA SER A 87 -13.57 1.98 -12.27
C SER A 87 -12.88 2.69 -11.11
N LEU A 88 -13.38 2.57 -9.88
CA LEU A 88 -12.73 3.15 -8.70
C LEU A 88 -11.36 2.50 -8.44
N LEU A 89 -11.25 1.18 -8.56
CA LEU A 89 -9.97 0.50 -8.36
C LEU A 89 -8.95 0.89 -9.45
N GLU A 90 -9.37 1.04 -10.69
CA GLU A 90 -8.49 1.50 -11.77
C GLU A 90 -8.03 2.95 -11.61
N ASP A 91 -8.89 3.83 -11.07
CA ASP A 91 -8.54 5.23 -10.78
C ASP A 91 -7.63 5.34 -9.55
N LYS A 92 -7.91 4.59 -8.49
CA LYS A 92 -7.27 4.77 -7.18
C LYS A 92 -6.10 3.86 -6.91
N ILE A 93 -6.00 2.68 -7.53
CA ILE A 93 -5.00 1.66 -7.17
C ILE A 93 -3.98 1.47 -8.28
N PHE A 94 -2.71 1.51 -7.91
CA PHE A 94 -1.61 1.06 -8.77
C PHE A 94 -0.83 -0.07 -8.08
N SER A 95 -0.86 -1.26 -8.68
CA SER A 95 -0.09 -2.41 -8.19
C SER A 95 1.36 -2.32 -8.67
N VAL A 96 2.30 -2.20 -7.74
CA VAL A 96 3.74 -2.10 -8.01
C VAL A 96 4.35 -3.48 -7.82
N ALA A 97 4.82 -4.08 -8.91
CA ALA A 97 5.61 -5.30 -8.84
C ALA A 97 6.98 -4.99 -8.22
N GLY A 98 7.29 -5.60 -7.08
CA GLY A 98 8.56 -5.39 -6.39
C GLY A 98 8.67 -6.16 -5.09
N ASP A 99 9.85 -6.12 -4.48
CA ASP A 99 10.15 -6.80 -3.22
C ASP A 99 10.88 -5.85 -2.28
N ILE A 100 10.38 -5.73 -1.05
CA ILE A 100 10.99 -4.89 -0.02
C ILE A 100 12.44 -5.31 0.28
N ALA A 101 12.76 -6.59 0.12
CA ALA A 101 14.10 -7.13 0.33
C ALA A 101 15.12 -6.67 -0.73
N CYS A 102 14.69 -6.13 -1.85
CA CYS A 102 15.55 -5.68 -2.95
C CYS A 102 15.93 -4.21 -2.80
N ASP A 103 17.13 -3.86 -3.27
CA ASP A 103 17.50 -2.46 -3.46
C ASP A 103 16.50 -1.77 -4.39
N SER A 104 16.22 -0.50 -4.11
CA SER A 104 15.18 0.27 -4.82
C SER A 104 13.83 -0.46 -4.89
N LEU A 105 13.53 -1.31 -3.91
CA LEU A 105 12.29 -2.11 -3.81
C LEU A 105 12.06 -3.08 -4.99
N GLY A 106 13.09 -3.36 -5.78
CA GLY A 106 13.01 -4.25 -6.95
C GLY A 106 12.23 -3.65 -8.13
N THR A 107 12.02 -2.34 -8.15
CA THR A 107 11.36 -1.61 -9.24
C THR A 107 12.39 -0.95 -10.16
N ASN A 108 11.98 -0.53 -11.35
CA ASN A 108 12.83 0.22 -12.26
C ASN A 108 12.97 1.70 -11.84
N SER A 109 14.00 2.39 -12.34
CA SER A 109 14.30 3.78 -11.98
C SER A 109 13.20 4.76 -12.39
N GLU A 110 12.61 4.58 -13.57
CA GLU A 110 11.58 5.47 -14.11
C GLU A 110 10.33 5.49 -13.21
N LEU A 111 9.85 4.31 -12.82
CA LEU A 111 8.71 4.16 -11.92
C LEU A 111 9.05 4.67 -10.51
N ASN A 112 10.27 4.44 -10.01
CA ASN A 112 10.69 5.00 -8.74
C ASN A 112 10.69 6.53 -8.75
N ASP A 113 11.19 7.16 -9.81
CA ASP A 113 11.20 8.61 -9.95
C ASP A 113 9.78 9.18 -10.06
N GLU A 114 8.88 8.49 -10.76
CA GLU A 114 7.47 8.88 -10.82
C GLU A 114 6.81 8.81 -9.44
N MET A 115 6.94 7.68 -8.75
CA MET A 115 6.37 7.48 -7.41
C MET A 115 6.94 8.50 -6.41
N CYS A 116 8.25 8.74 -6.42
CA CYS A 116 8.92 9.66 -5.50
C CYS A 116 8.37 11.09 -5.59
N LYS A 117 7.92 11.53 -6.77
CA LYS A 117 7.42 12.90 -6.99
C LYS A 117 6.02 13.15 -6.43
N GLU A 118 5.23 12.11 -6.19
CA GLU A 118 3.83 12.29 -5.80
C GLU A 118 3.41 11.62 -4.50
N ILE A 119 4.22 10.72 -3.94
CA ILE A 119 3.93 10.06 -2.65
C ILE A 119 3.97 11.09 -1.51
N ASP A 120 2.87 11.20 -0.78
CA ASP A 120 2.78 11.99 0.45
C ASP A 120 3.06 11.12 1.70
N ILE A 121 2.62 9.87 1.68
CA ILE A 121 2.59 8.99 2.86
C ILE A 121 3.14 7.62 2.49
N ILE A 122 4.02 7.08 3.34
CA ILE A 122 4.51 5.70 3.23
C ILE A 122 4.05 4.90 4.46
N VAL A 123 3.36 3.78 4.20
CA VAL A 123 2.98 2.79 5.21
C VAL A 123 3.76 1.51 4.97
N ASN A 124 4.75 1.26 5.83
CA ASN A 124 5.53 0.03 5.76
C ASN A 124 4.86 -1.08 6.59
N SER A 125 4.14 -2.01 5.94
CA SER A 125 3.51 -3.16 6.61
C SER A 125 4.05 -4.51 6.13
N ALA A 126 5.04 -4.53 5.22
CA ALA A 126 5.69 -5.75 4.79
C ALA A 126 6.64 -6.28 5.87
N ALA A 127 6.43 -7.53 6.25
CA ALA A 127 7.32 -8.30 7.11
C ALA A 127 7.12 -9.79 6.85
N THR A 128 8.10 -10.61 7.19
CA THR A 128 7.85 -12.00 7.53
C THR A 128 7.53 -12.10 9.02
N THR A 129 6.36 -12.67 9.33
CA THR A 129 5.88 -12.90 10.71
C THR A 129 5.98 -14.36 11.11
N ARG A 130 6.68 -15.16 10.32
CA ARG A 130 6.95 -16.58 10.58
C ARG A 130 8.01 -16.70 11.66
N PHE A 131 7.65 -17.32 12.79
CA PHE A 131 8.57 -17.56 13.91
C PHE A 131 9.64 -18.61 13.60
N ASP A 132 9.41 -19.44 12.58
CA ASP A 132 10.30 -20.50 12.08
C ASP A 132 11.12 -20.05 10.85
N GLU A 133 11.11 -18.77 10.50
CA GLU A 133 11.83 -18.25 9.34
C GLU A 133 13.33 -18.35 9.52
N ARG A 134 14.05 -18.62 8.41
CA ARG A 134 15.51 -18.55 8.43
C ARG A 134 15.96 -17.14 8.83
N TYR A 135 16.90 -17.06 9.76
CA TYR A 135 17.37 -15.79 10.32
C TYR A 135 17.83 -14.78 9.28
N ASP A 136 18.59 -15.22 8.26
CA ASP A 136 19.07 -14.35 7.18
C ASP A 136 17.92 -13.83 6.30
N THR A 137 16.87 -14.63 6.08
CA THR A 137 15.65 -14.19 5.41
C THR A 137 14.88 -13.19 6.26
N ALA A 138 14.71 -13.46 7.56
CA ALA A 138 14.02 -12.56 8.48
C ALA A 138 14.70 -11.18 8.57
N ILE A 139 16.03 -11.14 8.67
CA ILE A 139 16.80 -9.87 8.64
C ILE A 139 16.61 -9.15 7.31
N ARG A 140 16.74 -9.87 6.20
CA ARG A 140 16.66 -9.28 4.85
C ARG A 140 15.30 -8.62 4.62
N ILE A 141 14.22 -9.22 5.09
CA ILE A 141 12.87 -8.67 4.95
C ILE A 141 12.60 -7.58 6.00
N ASN A 142 12.74 -7.89 7.29
CA ASN A 142 12.21 -7.05 8.35
C ASN A 142 13.13 -5.87 8.70
N ALA A 143 14.46 -6.07 8.64
CA ALA A 143 15.43 -5.03 8.97
C ALA A 143 15.94 -4.32 7.70
N LEU A 144 16.53 -5.07 6.77
CA LEU A 144 17.08 -4.49 5.54
C LEU A 144 15.98 -3.99 4.61
N GLY A 145 14.83 -4.67 4.57
CA GLY A 145 13.68 -4.18 3.82
C GLY A 145 13.16 -2.83 4.34
N THR A 146 13.08 -2.66 5.65
CA THR A 146 12.75 -1.35 6.25
C THR A 146 13.79 -0.28 5.87
N LEU A 147 15.08 -0.64 5.84
CA LEU A 147 16.14 0.26 5.36
C LEU A 147 15.95 0.63 3.88
N ASN A 148 15.55 -0.31 3.02
CA ASN A 148 15.27 -0.03 1.61
C ASN A 148 14.09 0.94 1.43
N VAL A 149 13.03 0.79 2.22
CA VAL A 149 11.91 1.75 2.25
C VAL A 149 12.37 3.13 2.71
N LEU A 150 13.26 3.20 3.72
CA LEU A 150 13.82 4.47 4.19
C LEU A 150 14.75 5.13 3.14
N LYS A 151 15.52 4.35 2.39
CA LYS A 151 16.33 4.86 1.28
C LYS A 151 15.42 5.44 0.19
N PHE A 152 14.37 4.71 -0.19
CA PHE A 152 13.37 5.17 -1.15
C PHE A 152 12.69 6.46 -0.67
N SER A 153 12.24 6.52 0.59
CA SER A 153 11.57 7.72 1.12
C SER A 153 12.46 8.97 1.13
N LYS A 154 13.77 8.81 1.31
CA LYS A 154 14.72 9.92 1.24
C LYS A 154 14.85 10.46 -0.19
N GLN A 155 14.80 9.61 -1.21
CA GLN A 155 14.80 10.06 -2.61
C GLN A 155 13.58 10.93 -2.90
N SER A 156 12.41 10.57 -2.35
CA SER A 156 11.17 11.34 -2.46
C SER A 156 11.22 12.71 -1.75
N ALA A 157 11.99 12.83 -0.67
CA ALA A 157 12.06 14.07 0.12
C ALA A 157 13.03 15.13 -0.45
N PHE A 158 13.93 14.76 -1.35
CA PHE A 158 14.94 15.65 -1.94
C PHE A 158 14.66 15.99 -3.42
N MET A 159 13.48 15.63 -3.92
CA MET A 159 12.98 15.97 -5.25
C MET A 159 11.93 17.07 -5.16
#